data_AF-A0A7S2JQT6-F1
#
_entry.id   AF-A0A7S2JQT6-F1
#
_cell.length_a   1.000
_cell.length_b   1.000
_cell.length_c   1.000
_cell.angle_alpha   90.00
_cell.angle_beta   90.00
_cell.angle_gamma   90.00
#
_symmetry.space_group_name_H-M   'P 1'
#
loop_
_entity.id
_entity.type
_entity.pdbx_description
1 polymer ?
#
loop_
_entity_poly.entity_id
_entity_poly.type
_entity_poly.pdbx_seq_one_letter_code
_entity_poly.pdbx_strand_id
1 'polypeptide(L)'
;MSARALVRINAVASFLAASVLAQDYRRLRITNRCPAAPIWIAHEAKADIGPGEQNVMIGPGQSHDFRTPDGLSATRYWPKMGCDATGGSCTLGGSGGPGEACVVRGPGGDDYSRCAPPVDTKFEASFGRQGGFCNQAHQDGCDFIDVSLVDGWTLPFKLEMRGPWCSRASTTIDCSGLTFDQCPVAEQFTAAGIVGDLRAINPKTNGVAGCYSPCSK
;
A
#
# COMPACT_ATOMS: atom_id res chain seq x y z
N MET A 1 -8.43 81.26 -7.00
CA MET A 1 -7.39 80.34 -7.49
C MET A 1 -7.77 78.93 -7.02
N SER A 2 -8.13 78.06 -7.95
CA SER A 2 -8.69 76.72 -7.68
C SER A 2 -7.61 75.67 -7.99
N ALA A 3 -7.13 74.96 -6.97
CA ALA A 3 -6.20 73.85 -7.13
C ALA A 3 -7.00 72.54 -7.21
N ARG A 4 -6.92 71.86 -8.35
CA ARG A 4 -7.48 70.52 -8.55
C ARG A 4 -6.44 69.47 -8.18
N ALA A 5 -6.76 68.60 -7.24
CA ALA A 5 -5.95 67.41 -6.95
C ALA A 5 -6.17 66.36 -8.05
N LEU A 6 -5.08 65.86 -8.64
CA LEU A 6 -5.09 64.76 -9.60
C LEU A 6 -4.70 63.49 -8.84
N VAL A 7 -5.64 62.60 -8.57
CA VAL A 7 -5.35 61.26 -8.02
C VAL A 7 -5.17 60.30 -9.20
N ARG A 8 -3.95 59.80 -9.40
CA ARG A 8 -3.67 58.70 -10.34
C ARG A 8 -3.66 57.40 -9.54
N ILE A 9 -4.63 56.52 -9.80
CA ILE A 9 -4.58 55.13 -9.35
C ILE A 9 -3.88 54.36 -10.47
N ASN A 10 -2.61 54.01 -10.25
CA ASN A 10 -1.97 52.99 -11.08
C ASN A 10 -2.51 51.64 -10.63
N ALA A 11 -3.41 51.05 -11.41
CA ALA A 11 -3.83 49.67 -11.24
C ALA A 11 -2.63 48.77 -11.56
N VAL A 12 -1.90 48.35 -10.53
CA VAL A 12 -0.96 47.23 -10.66
C VAL A 12 -1.83 45.97 -10.70
N ALA A 13 -1.98 45.39 -11.88
CA ALA A 13 -2.56 44.06 -12.02
C ALA A 13 -1.57 43.06 -11.40
N SER A 14 -1.71 42.80 -10.10
CA SER A 14 -1.08 41.66 -9.45
C SER A 14 -1.74 40.41 -10.01
N PHE A 15 -1.06 39.73 -10.93
CA PHE A 15 -1.35 38.35 -11.25
C PHE A 15 -1.06 37.51 -9.99
N LEU A 16 -2.09 37.29 -9.19
CA LEU A 16 -2.10 36.18 -8.24
C LEU A 16 -2.07 34.91 -9.08
N ALA A 17 -0.89 34.32 -9.24
CA ALA A 17 -0.78 32.94 -9.65
C ALA A 17 -1.53 32.11 -8.60
N ALA A 18 -2.73 31.65 -8.94
CA ALA A 18 -3.44 30.69 -8.14
C ALA A 18 -2.59 29.42 -8.13
N SER A 19 -1.83 29.23 -7.05
CA SER A 19 -1.21 27.95 -6.76
C SER A 19 -2.35 26.95 -6.64
N VAL A 20 -2.50 26.08 -7.64
CA VAL A 20 -3.33 24.89 -7.53
C VAL A 20 -2.67 24.05 -6.43
N LEU A 21 -3.14 24.21 -5.20
CA LEU A 21 -2.74 23.32 -4.12
C LEU A 21 -3.19 21.92 -4.54
N ALA A 22 -2.23 21.03 -4.81
CA ALA A 22 -2.52 19.63 -4.98
C ALA A 22 -3.29 19.18 -3.73
N GLN A 23 -4.57 18.87 -3.91
CA GLN A 23 -5.46 18.59 -2.80
C GLN A 23 -4.99 17.30 -2.12
N ASP A 24 -4.67 17.39 -0.82
CA ASP A 24 -4.07 16.29 -0.06
C ASP A 24 -5.15 15.32 0.44
N TYR A 25 -5.78 14.62 -0.50
CA TYR A 25 -6.80 13.62 -0.17
C TYR A 25 -6.18 12.43 0.56
N ARG A 26 -6.89 11.94 1.58
CA ARG A 26 -6.48 10.77 2.38
C ARG A 26 -7.66 9.83 2.58
N ARG A 27 -7.82 8.90 1.64
CA ARG A 27 -8.91 7.92 1.63
C ARG A 27 -8.52 6.58 2.25
N LEU A 28 -7.22 6.33 2.42
CA LEU A 28 -6.70 5.10 3.03
C LEU A 28 -6.18 5.39 4.44
N ARG A 29 -6.80 4.74 5.44
CA ARG A 29 -6.29 4.67 6.81
C ARG A 29 -5.85 3.25 7.11
N ILE A 30 -4.59 3.05 7.49
CA ILE A 30 -4.09 1.77 7.99
C ILE A 30 -3.94 1.87 9.50
N THR A 31 -4.43 0.87 10.22
CA THR A 31 -4.37 0.81 11.69
C THR A 31 -3.65 -0.44 12.12
N ASN A 32 -2.63 -0.29 12.96
CA ASN A 32 -1.98 -1.44 13.58
C ASN A 32 -2.84 -1.94 14.75
N ARG A 33 -3.39 -3.14 14.61
CA ARG A 33 -4.13 -3.84 15.67
C ARG A 33 -3.33 -4.97 16.33
N CYS A 34 -2.06 -5.16 15.94
CA CYS A 34 -1.15 -6.04 16.66
C CYS A 34 -0.92 -5.47 18.07
N PRO A 35 -0.99 -6.29 19.13
CA PRO A 35 -1.04 -5.80 20.51
C PRO A 35 0.29 -5.28 21.04
N ALA A 36 1.42 -5.77 20.52
CA ALA A 36 2.73 -5.58 21.15
C ALA A 36 3.81 -4.99 20.24
N ALA A 37 3.72 -5.23 18.93
CA ALA A 37 4.79 -4.86 17.99
C ALA A 37 4.30 -3.84 16.95
N PRO A 38 5.17 -2.90 16.53
CA PRO A 38 4.87 -2.03 15.41
C PRO A 38 4.76 -2.84 14.12
N ILE A 39 4.04 -2.28 13.16
CA ILE A 39 4.11 -2.66 11.76
C ILE A 39 4.79 -1.54 10.98
N TRP A 40 5.41 -1.88 9.86
CA TRP A 40 5.97 -0.93 8.91
C TRP A 40 5.22 -1.07 7.60
N ILE A 41 4.71 0.02 7.05
CA ILE A 41 4.01 -0.03 5.77
C ILE A 41 4.96 0.41 4.67
N ALA A 42 5.30 -0.52 3.80
CA ALA A 42 5.90 -0.22 2.51
C ALA A 42 4.78 -0.07 1.46
N HIS A 43 5.07 0.69 0.40
CA HIS A 43 4.09 0.92 -0.64
C HIS A 43 4.72 1.17 -2.02
N GLU A 44 3.92 1.06 -3.07
CA GLU A 44 4.31 1.51 -4.40
C GLU A 44 3.09 2.03 -5.15
N ALA A 45 3.33 2.73 -6.25
CA ALA A 45 2.32 3.17 -7.22
C ALA A 45 2.86 3.02 -8.64
N LYS A 46 2.17 2.25 -9.48
CA LYS A 46 2.62 1.86 -10.81
C LYS A 46 3.97 1.13 -10.74
N ALA A 47 5.06 1.81 -11.13
CA ALA A 47 6.42 1.29 -11.15
C ALA A 47 7.37 2.14 -10.29
N ASP A 48 6.83 2.97 -9.40
CA ASP A 48 7.57 3.88 -8.53
C ASP A 48 7.02 3.80 -7.09
N ILE A 49 7.66 4.49 -6.15
CA ILE A 49 7.28 4.54 -4.74
C ILE A 49 5.86 5.11 -4.54
N GLY A 50 5.42 6.03 -5.38
CA GLY A 50 4.17 6.76 -5.17
C GLY A 50 4.31 7.90 -4.15
N PRO A 51 3.19 8.50 -3.71
CA PRO A 51 3.23 9.68 -2.86
C PRO A 51 3.39 9.34 -1.38
N GLY A 52 4.47 9.83 -0.77
CA GLY A 52 4.69 9.74 0.69
C GLY A 52 6.04 9.13 1.03
N GLU A 53 6.23 8.84 2.32
CA GLU A 53 7.44 8.21 2.83
C GLU A 53 7.30 6.69 2.76
N GLN A 54 8.34 6.00 2.28
CA GLN A 54 8.43 4.54 2.44
C GLN A 54 8.60 4.19 3.91
N ASN A 55 8.21 2.96 4.27
CA ASN A 55 8.44 2.42 5.60
C ASN A 55 7.85 3.28 6.71
N VAL A 56 6.55 3.56 6.61
CA VAL A 56 5.82 4.26 7.66
C VAL A 56 5.63 3.31 8.85
N MET A 57 6.28 3.60 9.98
CA MET A 57 6.06 2.86 11.22
C MET A 57 4.71 3.23 11.84
N ILE A 58 3.93 2.22 12.21
CA ILE A 58 2.67 2.36 12.93
C ILE A 58 2.74 1.52 14.21
N GLY A 59 2.80 2.18 15.37
CA GLY A 59 2.85 1.51 16.67
C GLY A 59 1.52 0.81 17.03
N PRO A 60 1.52 -0.10 18.03
CA PRO A 60 0.31 -0.78 18.48
C PRO A 60 -0.86 0.17 18.76
N GLY A 61 -2.02 -0.11 18.16
CA GLY A 61 -3.24 0.69 18.29
C GLY A 61 -3.24 2.02 17.52
N GLN A 62 -2.13 2.41 16.91
CA GLN A 62 -2.02 3.65 16.14
C GLN A 62 -2.52 3.47 14.70
N SER A 63 -2.78 4.60 14.04
CA SER A 63 -3.20 4.66 12.64
C SER A 63 -2.36 5.66 11.85
N HIS A 64 -2.27 5.44 10.54
CA HIS A 64 -1.72 6.40 9.60
C HIS A 64 -2.65 6.57 8.40
N ASP A 65 -2.83 7.81 7.97
CA ASP A 65 -3.66 8.18 6.82
C ASP A 65 -2.74 8.44 5.62
N PHE A 66 -2.79 7.58 4.61
CA PHE A 66 -1.93 7.70 3.43
C PHE A 66 -2.49 8.73 2.43
N ARG A 67 -1.58 9.38 1.71
CA ARG A 67 -1.93 10.32 0.65
C ARG A 67 -2.46 9.54 -0.55
N THR A 68 -3.65 9.91 -1.01
CA THR A 68 -4.36 9.27 -2.13
C THR A 68 -4.84 10.34 -3.12
N PRO A 69 -3.92 11.09 -3.76
CA PRO A 69 -4.28 12.11 -4.75
C PRO A 69 -5.13 11.54 -5.87
N ASP A 70 -5.88 12.41 -6.53
CA ASP A 70 -6.75 12.04 -7.65
C ASP A 70 -5.97 11.34 -8.78
N GLY A 71 -6.49 10.22 -9.25
CA GLY A 71 -5.88 9.44 -10.34
C GLY A 71 -4.66 8.61 -9.92
N LEU A 72 -4.37 8.51 -8.62
CA LEU A 72 -3.33 7.61 -8.12
C LEU A 72 -3.73 6.16 -8.41
N SER A 73 -2.99 5.47 -9.29
CA SER A 73 -3.38 4.14 -9.77
C SER A 73 -2.32 3.08 -9.47
N ALA A 74 -2.73 1.80 -9.53
CA ALA A 74 -1.86 0.64 -9.37
C ALA A 74 -1.00 0.73 -8.10
N THR A 75 -1.64 1.14 -7.00
CA THR A 75 -0.98 1.20 -5.70
C THR A 75 -1.02 -0.13 -5.00
N ARG A 76 0.03 -0.43 -4.24
CA ARG A 76 0.09 -1.57 -3.34
C ARG A 76 0.63 -1.08 -2.01
N TYR A 77 0.03 -1.53 -0.92
CA TYR A 77 0.48 -1.26 0.44
C TYR A 77 0.58 -2.59 1.17
N TRP A 78 1.71 -2.85 1.82
CA TRP A 78 1.87 -4.10 2.56
C TRP A 78 2.54 -3.86 3.92
N PRO A 79 2.10 -4.60 4.95
CA PRO A 79 2.67 -4.49 6.27
C PRO A 79 3.88 -5.43 6.42
N LYS A 80 4.89 -4.92 7.13
CA LYS A 80 6.11 -5.63 7.50
C LYS A 80 6.25 -5.65 9.01
N MET A 81 6.93 -6.66 9.53
CA MET A 81 7.19 -6.81 10.97
C MET A 81 8.58 -7.38 11.25
N GLY A 82 9.05 -7.17 12.49
CA GLY A 82 10.39 -7.59 12.91
C GLY A 82 11.49 -6.86 12.15
N CYS A 83 11.24 -5.61 11.77
CA CYS A 83 12.19 -4.75 11.06
C CYS A 83 13.14 -4.04 12.02
N ASP A 84 14.25 -3.54 11.49
CA ASP A 84 15.15 -2.62 12.17
C ASP A 84 14.53 -1.21 12.29
N ALA A 85 15.31 -0.26 12.83
CA ALA A 85 14.85 1.10 13.11
C ALA A 85 14.50 1.93 11.86
N THR A 86 14.82 1.46 10.65
CA THR A 86 14.49 2.14 9.39
C THR A 86 13.37 1.43 8.63
N GLY A 87 12.77 0.40 9.22
CA GLY A 87 11.82 -0.47 8.53
C GLY A 87 12.50 -1.44 7.54
N GLY A 88 13.83 -1.56 7.58
CA GLY A 88 14.59 -2.54 6.82
C GLY A 88 14.72 -3.88 7.54
N SER A 89 15.43 -4.82 6.92
CA SER A 89 15.84 -6.09 7.54
C SER A 89 14.72 -6.87 8.24
N CYS A 90 13.49 -6.83 7.69
CA CYS A 90 12.31 -7.39 8.32
C CYS A 90 12.30 -8.93 8.33
N THR A 91 11.71 -9.51 9.37
CA THR A 91 11.44 -10.95 9.42
C THR A 91 10.23 -11.32 8.56
N LEU A 92 9.23 -10.43 8.47
CA LEU A 92 8.01 -10.58 7.67
C LEU A 92 7.85 -9.39 6.71
N GLY A 93 7.43 -9.66 5.48
CA GLY A 93 7.02 -8.64 4.50
C GLY A 93 8.14 -7.78 3.88
N GLY A 94 9.40 -8.06 4.19
CA GLY A 94 10.55 -7.41 3.56
C GLY A 94 10.90 -7.97 2.18
N SER A 95 9.90 -8.22 1.33
CA SER A 95 10.01 -8.92 0.05
C SER A 95 10.71 -8.13 -1.06
N GLY A 96 10.82 -6.80 -0.91
CA GLY A 96 11.48 -5.90 -1.86
C GLY A 96 10.52 -4.90 -2.48
N GLY A 97 10.94 -4.30 -3.60
CA GLY A 97 10.18 -3.28 -4.33
C GLY A 97 10.85 -1.90 -4.38
N PRO A 98 10.17 -0.89 -4.95
CA PRO A 98 10.60 0.50 -4.95
C PRO A 98 10.98 1.03 -3.56
N GLY A 99 12.23 1.46 -3.38
CA GLY A 99 12.71 2.08 -2.14
C GLY A 99 13.04 1.10 -0.99
N GLU A 100 12.89 -0.20 -1.19
CA GLU A 100 13.15 -1.19 -0.15
C GLU A 100 14.64 -1.53 0.00
N ALA A 101 15.18 -1.39 1.21
CA ALA A 101 16.62 -1.51 1.50
C ALA A 101 17.19 -2.93 1.31
N CYS A 102 16.33 -3.96 1.28
CA CYS A 102 16.78 -5.32 1.05
C CYS A 102 17.29 -5.52 -0.39
N VAL A 103 16.75 -4.77 -1.36
CA VAL A 103 17.09 -4.88 -2.78
C VAL A 103 18.44 -4.20 -3.04
N VAL A 104 19.43 -4.94 -3.55
CA VAL A 104 20.65 -4.32 -4.10
C VAL A 104 20.40 -4.00 -5.57
N ARG A 105 20.37 -2.71 -5.91
CA ARG A 105 20.17 -2.28 -7.29
C ARG A 105 21.51 -2.16 -8.01
N GLY A 106 21.61 -2.76 -9.20
CA GLY A 106 22.84 -2.73 -9.99
C GLY A 106 22.59 -2.76 -11.49
N PRO A 107 23.62 -2.44 -12.29
CA PRO A 107 23.53 -2.44 -13.76
C PRO A 107 23.28 -3.82 -14.37
N GLY A 108 23.49 -4.91 -13.60
CA GLY A 108 23.19 -6.29 -13.99
C GLY A 108 21.78 -6.76 -13.58
N GLY A 109 20.94 -5.87 -13.04
CA GLY A 109 19.65 -6.20 -12.46
C GLY A 109 19.63 -6.04 -10.94
N ASP A 110 18.45 -6.27 -10.36
CA ASP A 110 18.22 -6.17 -8.93
C ASP A 110 18.49 -7.52 -8.24
N ASP A 111 19.25 -7.49 -7.14
CA ASP A 111 19.51 -8.64 -6.28
C ASP A 111 18.60 -8.61 -5.03
N TYR A 112 17.76 -9.64 -4.95
CA TYR A 112 16.77 -9.87 -3.89
C TYR A 112 17.22 -10.90 -2.85
N SER A 113 18.45 -11.40 -2.92
CA SER A 113 18.99 -12.44 -2.01
C SER A 113 18.94 -12.06 -0.53
N ARG A 114 18.82 -10.76 -0.23
CA ARG A 114 18.72 -10.22 1.13
C ARG A 114 17.28 -9.90 1.55
N CYS A 115 16.29 -10.09 0.69
CA CYS A 115 14.90 -9.85 1.00
C CYS A 115 14.29 -11.05 1.73
N ALA A 116 13.19 -10.80 2.43
CA ALA A 116 12.31 -11.85 2.89
C ALA A 116 11.69 -12.57 1.67
N PRO A 117 11.10 -13.77 1.84
CA PRO A 117 10.38 -14.43 0.75
C PRO A 117 9.36 -13.48 0.09
N PRO A 118 9.13 -13.59 -1.23
CA PRO A 118 8.25 -12.70 -1.98
C PRO A 118 6.77 -13.04 -1.75
N VAL A 119 6.34 -12.95 -0.49
CA VAL A 119 4.98 -13.17 -0.02
C VAL A 119 4.60 -11.97 0.84
N ASP A 120 3.44 -11.36 0.59
CA ASP A 120 2.94 -10.24 1.38
C ASP A 120 1.42 -10.21 1.36
N THR A 121 0.82 -9.84 2.49
CA THR A 121 -0.58 -9.41 2.50
C THR A 121 -0.65 -8.01 1.88
N LYS A 122 -1.23 -7.87 0.68
CA LYS A 122 -1.24 -6.59 -0.06
C LYS A 122 -2.63 -5.98 -0.10
N PHE A 123 -2.77 -4.72 0.31
CA PHE A 123 -3.91 -3.89 -0.08
C PHE A 123 -3.58 -3.22 -1.41
N GLU A 124 -4.39 -3.43 -2.43
CA GLU A 124 -4.21 -2.84 -3.75
C GLU A 124 -5.33 -1.84 -4.03
N ALA A 125 -4.96 -0.72 -4.66
CA ALA A 125 -5.94 0.32 -4.98
C ALA A 125 -5.59 1.14 -6.22
N SER A 126 -6.61 1.57 -6.94
CA SER A 126 -6.57 2.70 -7.85
C SER A 126 -7.65 3.70 -7.44
N PHE A 127 -7.23 4.92 -7.18
CA PHE A 127 -8.03 6.00 -6.64
C PHE A 127 -8.53 6.93 -7.74
N GLY A 128 -9.84 6.96 -7.93
CA GLY A 128 -10.51 7.84 -8.88
C GLY A 128 -10.39 9.31 -8.49
N ARG A 129 -10.70 10.19 -9.43
CA ARG A 129 -10.80 11.64 -9.23
C ARG A 129 -12.03 11.97 -8.39
N GLN A 130 -11.83 12.67 -7.29
CA GLN A 130 -12.94 13.12 -6.45
C GLN A 130 -13.93 13.99 -7.23
N GLY A 131 -15.23 13.76 -7.01
CA GLY A 131 -16.30 14.41 -7.76
C GLY A 131 -16.48 13.89 -9.19
N GLY A 132 -15.64 12.96 -9.64
CA GLY A 132 -15.84 12.21 -10.87
C GLY A 132 -17.05 11.29 -10.79
N PHE A 133 -17.62 10.94 -11.95
CA PHE A 133 -18.68 9.94 -12.02
C PHE A 133 -18.11 8.55 -11.68
N CYS A 134 -18.86 7.78 -10.88
CA CYS A 134 -18.60 6.37 -10.65
C CYS A 134 -19.86 5.55 -10.93
N ASN A 135 -19.93 4.97 -12.12
CA ASN A 135 -20.96 4.05 -12.57
C ASN A 135 -20.39 3.13 -13.68
N GLN A 136 -21.22 2.27 -14.25
CA GLN A 136 -20.77 1.31 -15.26
C GLN A 136 -20.22 1.97 -16.54
N ALA A 137 -20.71 3.15 -16.91
CA ALA A 137 -20.30 3.88 -18.11
C ALA A 137 -19.14 4.86 -17.87
N HIS A 138 -19.00 5.36 -16.64
CA HIS A 138 -17.99 6.35 -16.27
C HIS A 138 -17.34 5.97 -14.94
N GLN A 139 -16.05 5.68 -14.98
CA GLN A 139 -15.29 5.16 -13.85
C GLN A 139 -14.26 6.17 -13.31
N ASP A 140 -14.23 7.38 -13.85
CA ASP A 140 -13.23 8.42 -13.50
C ASP A 140 -13.19 8.74 -12.01
N GLY A 141 -14.32 8.62 -11.30
CA GLY A 141 -14.43 8.81 -9.87
C GLY A 141 -14.51 7.54 -9.05
N CYS A 142 -14.34 6.35 -9.67
CA CYS A 142 -14.37 5.09 -8.95
C CYS A 142 -13.02 4.79 -8.29
N ASP A 143 -13.10 4.35 -7.04
CA ASP A 143 -11.99 3.68 -6.37
C ASP A 143 -12.12 2.17 -6.61
N PHE A 144 -11.09 1.58 -7.19
CA PHE A 144 -10.97 0.13 -7.36
C PHE A 144 -10.02 -0.38 -6.29
N ILE A 145 -10.52 -1.23 -5.40
CA ILE A 145 -9.76 -1.71 -4.26
C ILE A 145 -9.92 -3.21 -4.08
N ASP A 146 -8.87 -3.84 -3.58
CA ASP A 146 -8.88 -5.23 -3.16
C ASP A 146 -7.82 -5.48 -2.08
N VAL A 147 -7.92 -6.65 -1.44
CA VAL A 147 -6.80 -7.22 -0.70
C VAL A 147 -6.38 -8.46 -1.46
N SER A 148 -5.14 -8.45 -1.91
CA SER A 148 -4.56 -9.46 -2.77
C SER A 148 -3.74 -10.43 -1.94
N LEU A 149 -4.09 -11.71 -2.08
CA LEU A 149 -3.31 -12.85 -1.60
C LEU A 149 -2.69 -13.62 -2.77
N VAL A 150 -2.57 -12.98 -3.94
CA VAL A 150 -2.00 -13.59 -5.14
C VAL A 150 -0.55 -14.01 -4.91
N ASP A 151 0.22 -13.23 -4.15
CA ASP A 151 1.58 -13.59 -3.75
C ASP A 151 1.62 -14.44 -2.47
N GLY A 152 0.47 -14.73 -1.88
CA GLY A 152 0.36 -15.30 -0.54
C GLY A 152 0.04 -14.25 0.53
N TRP A 153 0.40 -14.54 1.78
CA TRP A 153 0.12 -13.65 2.90
C TRP A 153 1.18 -13.75 4.01
N THR A 154 1.35 -12.65 4.75
CA THR A 154 2.32 -12.52 5.85
C THR A 154 1.64 -12.21 7.18
N LEU A 155 0.67 -11.30 7.18
CA LEU A 155 -0.06 -10.87 8.36
C LEU A 155 -1.59 -10.99 8.17
N PRO A 156 -2.33 -11.30 9.25
CA PRO A 156 -3.78 -11.22 9.25
C PRO A 156 -4.24 -9.78 9.05
N PHE A 157 -5.41 -9.60 8.45
CA PHE A 157 -5.93 -8.28 8.12
C PHE A 157 -7.44 -8.20 8.24
N LYS A 158 -7.94 -6.98 8.33
CA LYS A 158 -9.36 -6.65 8.17
C LYS A 158 -9.47 -5.39 7.32
N LEU A 159 -10.28 -5.44 6.27
CA LEU A 159 -10.61 -4.29 5.45
C LEU A 159 -12.03 -3.82 5.79
N GLU A 160 -12.17 -2.54 6.12
CA GLU A 160 -13.46 -1.87 6.30
C GLU A 160 -13.60 -0.77 5.25
N MET A 161 -14.53 -0.95 4.33
CA MET A 161 -14.87 0.02 3.30
C MET A 161 -15.94 0.97 3.83
N ARG A 162 -15.74 2.28 3.65
CA ARG A 162 -16.69 3.31 4.08
C ARG A 162 -17.04 4.20 2.90
N GLY A 163 -18.32 4.32 2.61
CA GLY A 163 -18.81 5.20 1.57
C GLY A 163 -20.24 4.84 1.15
N PRO A 164 -21.03 5.80 0.69
CA PRO A 164 -22.41 5.56 0.27
C PRO A 164 -22.53 4.71 -1.02
N TRP A 165 -21.42 4.53 -1.75
CA TRP A 165 -21.42 3.95 -3.11
C TRP A 165 -20.51 2.72 -3.26
N CYS A 166 -20.24 1.98 -2.17
CA CYS A 166 -19.53 0.70 -2.28
C CYS A 166 -20.41 -0.31 -3.04
N SER A 167 -19.90 -0.85 -4.15
CA SER A 167 -20.63 -1.76 -5.04
C SER A 167 -20.87 -3.16 -4.47
N ARG A 168 -20.25 -3.52 -3.34
CA ARG A 168 -20.41 -4.82 -2.69
C ARG A 168 -21.44 -4.77 -1.57
N ALA A 169 -22.19 -5.87 -1.42
CA ALA A 169 -23.13 -6.07 -0.31
C ALA A 169 -22.46 -6.11 1.07
N SER A 170 -21.22 -6.61 1.14
CA SER A 170 -20.38 -6.51 2.34
C SER A 170 -19.35 -5.41 2.16
N THR A 171 -19.34 -4.47 3.11
CA THR A 171 -18.31 -3.45 3.25
C THR A 171 -17.13 -3.92 4.10
N THR A 172 -17.13 -5.18 4.53
CA THR A 172 -16.07 -5.75 5.39
C THR A 172 -15.52 -7.05 4.83
N ILE A 173 -14.20 -7.17 4.82
CA ILE A 173 -13.47 -8.43 4.61
C ILE A 173 -12.63 -8.66 5.86
N ASP A 174 -12.89 -9.75 6.58
CA ASP A 174 -12.22 -10.06 7.84
C ASP A 174 -11.42 -11.36 7.73
N CYS A 175 -10.11 -11.21 7.62
CA CYS A 175 -9.14 -12.29 7.61
C CYS A 175 -8.25 -12.21 8.87
N SER A 176 -8.79 -11.70 9.98
CA SER A 176 -8.06 -11.58 11.25
C SER A 176 -7.69 -12.93 11.86
N GLY A 177 -8.36 -14.01 11.45
CA GLY A 177 -8.10 -15.38 11.90
C GLY A 177 -6.97 -16.11 11.16
N LEU A 178 -6.28 -15.46 10.21
CA LEU A 178 -5.15 -16.07 9.50
C LEU A 178 -3.98 -16.32 10.46
N THR A 179 -3.46 -17.55 10.45
CA THR A 179 -2.31 -18.00 11.26
C THR A 179 -1.43 -18.94 10.45
N PHE A 180 -0.11 -18.95 10.69
CA PHE A 180 0.81 -19.79 9.90
C PHE A 180 0.53 -21.28 10.02
N ASP A 181 -0.14 -21.72 11.09
CA ASP A 181 -0.57 -23.12 11.27
C ASP A 181 -1.65 -23.54 10.27
N GLN A 182 -2.37 -22.58 9.67
CA GLN A 182 -3.33 -22.84 8.61
C GLN A 182 -2.68 -22.90 7.22
N CYS A 183 -1.38 -22.59 7.11
CA CYS A 183 -0.70 -22.65 5.83
C CYS A 183 -0.55 -24.11 5.37
N PRO A 184 -1.07 -24.49 4.18
CA PRO A 184 -1.02 -25.87 3.72
C PRO A 184 0.42 -26.39 3.61
N VAL A 185 0.69 -27.51 4.26
CA VAL A 185 2.00 -28.20 4.19
C VAL A 185 2.02 -29.32 3.13
N ALA A 186 0.87 -29.57 2.49
CA ALA A 186 0.66 -30.64 1.52
C ALA A 186 -0.33 -30.21 0.43
N GLU A 187 -0.07 -29.06 -0.19
CA GLU A 187 -0.88 -28.54 -1.30
C GLU A 187 -0.71 -29.41 -2.54
N GLN A 188 -1.82 -29.74 -3.21
CA GLN A 188 -1.84 -30.60 -4.39
C GLN A 188 -1.75 -29.76 -5.67
N PHE A 189 -0.58 -29.76 -6.30
CA PHE A 189 -0.37 -29.11 -7.60
C PHE A 189 -0.71 -30.09 -8.72
N THR A 190 -2.00 -30.34 -8.92
CA THR A 190 -2.50 -31.41 -9.81
C THR A 190 -1.97 -31.31 -11.24
N ALA A 191 -1.82 -30.10 -11.78
CA ALA A 191 -1.24 -29.87 -13.11
C ALA A 191 0.23 -30.31 -13.23
N ALA A 192 0.99 -30.22 -12.13
CA ALA A 192 2.40 -30.61 -12.06
C ALA A 192 2.60 -32.03 -11.48
N GLY A 193 1.55 -32.65 -10.92
CA GLY A 193 1.62 -33.95 -10.27
C GLY A 193 2.49 -33.98 -9.02
N ILE A 194 2.66 -32.84 -8.34
CA ILE A 194 3.50 -32.69 -7.14
C ILE A 194 2.68 -32.27 -5.93
N VAL A 195 3.22 -32.55 -4.74
CA VAL A 195 2.71 -32.08 -3.45
C VAL A 195 3.76 -31.16 -2.84
N GLY A 196 3.34 -29.99 -2.36
CA GLY A 196 4.29 -28.99 -1.83
C GLY A 196 3.84 -28.34 -0.52
N ASP A 197 4.84 -27.85 0.21
CA ASP A 197 4.66 -27.05 1.42
C ASP A 197 4.61 -25.56 1.05
N LEU A 198 3.48 -24.90 1.33
CA LEU A 198 3.27 -23.48 1.04
C LEU A 198 3.89 -22.57 2.09
N ARG A 199 4.44 -23.07 3.19
CA ARG A 199 5.11 -22.21 4.17
C ARG A 199 6.32 -21.54 3.53
N ALA A 200 6.35 -20.21 3.60
CA ALA A 200 7.48 -19.42 3.17
C ALA A 200 8.49 -19.36 4.32
N ILE A 201 9.69 -19.89 4.13
CA ILE A 201 10.74 -19.89 5.16
C ILE A 201 11.67 -18.71 4.90
N ASN A 202 11.85 -17.86 5.92
CA ASN A 202 12.79 -16.76 5.83
C ASN A 202 14.22 -17.31 5.86
N PRO A 203 15.05 -17.06 4.84
CA PRO A 203 16.40 -17.64 4.76
C PRO A 203 17.36 -17.13 5.84
N LYS A 204 17.06 -15.98 6.48
CA LYS A 204 17.90 -15.39 7.53
C LYS A 204 17.56 -15.91 8.92
N THR A 205 16.27 -16.10 9.21
CA THR A 205 15.81 -16.53 10.54
C THR A 205 15.51 -18.02 10.61
N ASN A 206 15.38 -18.69 9.46
CA ASN A 206 14.92 -20.06 9.31
C ASN A 206 13.51 -20.32 9.90
N GLY A 207 12.74 -19.25 10.14
CA GLY A 207 11.36 -19.32 10.63
C GLY A 207 10.34 -19.15 9.49
N VAL A 208 9.09 -19.55 9.75
CA VAL A 208 7.98 -19.27 8.82
C VAL A 208 7.75 -17.76 8.78
N ALA A 209 7.79 -17.19 7.57
CA ALA A 209 7.60 -15.77 7.32
C ALA A 209 6.33 -15.44 6.53
N GLY A 210 5.60 -16.46 6.09
CA GLY A 210 4.38 -16.28 5.32
C GLY A 210 3.85 -17.61 4.81
N CYS A 211 2.80 -17.52 4.03
CA CYS A 211 2.25 -18.62 3.26
C CYS A 211 2.15 -18.20 1.81
N TYR A 212 2.80 -18.94 0.91
CA TYR A 212 2.66 -18.74 -0.53
C TYR A 212 1.23 -19.02 -0.96
N SER A 213 0.77 -18.30 -1.99
CA SER A 213 -0.35 -18.80 -2.78
C SER A 213 0.11 -20.02 -3.59
N PRO A 214 -0.81 -20.90 -4.02
CA PRO A 214 -0.46 -21.98 -4.94
C PRO A 214 0.13 -21.50 -6.27
N CYS A 215 -0.13 -20.26 -6.71
CA CYS A 215 0.44 -19.75 -7.96
C CYS A 215 1.89 -19.27 -7.80
N SER A 216 2.31 -18.98 -6.57
CA SER A 216 3.63 -18.42 -6.25
C SER A 216 4.66 -19.48 -5.84
N LYS A 217 4.28 -20.77 -5.89
CA LYS A 217 5.11 -21.91 -5.52
C LYS A 217 5.46 -22.75 -6.74
#